data_AF-A0A6P1J5N5-F1
#
_entry.id   AF-A0A6P1J5N5-F1
#
_cell.length_a   1.000
_cell.length_b   1.000
_cell.length_c   1.000
_cell.angle_alpha   90.00
_cell.angle_beta   90.00
_cell.angle_gamma   90.00
#
_symmetry.space_group_name_H-M   'P 1'
#
loop_
_entity.id
_entity.type
_entity.pdbx_description
1 polymer ?
#
loop_
_entity_poly.entity_id
_entity_poly.type
_entity_poly.pdbx_seq_one_letter_code
_entity_poly.pdbx_strand_id
1 'polypeptide(L)'
;MTAATPRMSEAEFARVAATCSKWSERSLGVARALLVEGVPLSDAAAAHEMSRQQANVVRNRFMAKAEKQRVDAFMAREKPKLAATVLEPFDQDMRTLRDKGYTIRQIVAFLREQGIETSVTTVRNFLKE
;
A
#
# COMPACT_ATOMS: atom_id res chain seq x y z
N MET A 1 2.34 0.92 37.62
CA MET A 1 2.83 0.57 36.27
C MET A 1 1.63 0.57 35.35
N THR A 2 1.49 1.59 34.50
CA THR A 2 0.35 1.69 33.59
C THR A 2 0.74 0.98 32.30
N ALA A 3 0.20 -0.22 32.06
CA ALA A 3 0.41 -0.91 30.79
C ALA A 3 -0.11 -0.01 29.65
N ALA A 4 0.70 0.16 28.61
CA ALA A 4 0.26 0.92 27.45
C ALA A 4 -0.81 0.12 26.70
N THR A 5 -1.82 0.79 26.15
CA THR A 5 -2.85 0.11 25.35
C THR A 5 -2.20 -0.64 24.17
N PRO A 6 -2.54 -1.92 23.94
CA PRO A 6 -2.10 -2.67 22.77
C PRO A 6 -2.39 -1.89 21.48
N ARG A 7 -1.39 -1.80 20.60
CA ARG A 7 -1.49 -1.07 19.33
C ARG A 7 -1.88 -1.96 18.16
N MET A 8 -1.78 -3.27 18.31
CA MET A 8 -2.19 -4.26 17.31
C MET A 8 -2.57 -5.59 17.96
N SER A 9 -3.34 -6.40 17.24
CA SER A 9 -3.71 -7.75 17.68
C SER A 9 -2.60 -8.77 17.44
N GLU A 10 -2.58 -9.88 18.19
CA GLU A 10 -1.64 -11.00 17.97
C GLU A 10 -1.73 -11.55 16.54
N ALA A 11 -2.95 -11.71 16.01
CA ALA A 11 -3.16 -12.20 14.66
C ALA A 11 -2.61 -11.26 13.58
N GLU A 12 -2.73 -9.94 13.80
CA GLU A 12 -2.13 -8.93 12.92
C GLU A 12 -0.62 -8.95 13.01
N PHE A 13 -0.07 -9.01 14.23
CA PHE A 13 1.37 -9.13 14.44
C PHE A 13 1.96 -10.35 13.72
N ALA A 14 1.34 -11.52 13.87
CA ALA A 14 1.79 -12.76 13.22
C ALA A 14 1.84 -12.64 11.69
N ARG A 15 0.84 -12.00 11.06
CA ARG A 15 0.83 -11.77 9.60
C ARG A 15 1.97 -10.87 9.13
N VAL A 16 2.28 -9.82 9.89
CA VAL A 16 3.38 -8.91 9.56
C VAL A 16 4.72 -9.61 9.81
N ALA A 17 4.86 -10.30 10.94
CA ALA A 17 6.06 -11.03 11.34
C ALA A 17 6.45 -12.12 10.32
N ALA A 18 5.47 -12.80 9.70
CA ALA A 18 5.73 -13.76 8.64
C ALA A 18 6.44 -13.15 7.41
N THR A 19 6.29 -11.84 7.16
CA THR A 19 6.99 -11.11 6.08
C THR A 19 8.37 -10.59 6.50
N CYS A 20 8.73 -10.74 7.77
CA CYS A 20 9.96 -10.25 8.38
C CYS A 20 11.03 -11.35 8.48
N SER A 21 11.22 -12.15 7.42
CA SER A 21 12.16 -13.30 7.42
C SER A 21 13.62 -12.97 7.79
N LYS A 22 14.04 -11.70 7.63
CA LYS A 22 15.38 -11.22 7.97
C LYS A 22 15.51 -10.65 9.40
N TRP A 23 14.42 -10.60 10.16
CA TRP A 23 14.43 -10.04 11.50
C TRP A 23 14.88 -11.09 12.50
N SER A 24 15.74 -10.70 13.44
CA SER A 24 16.11 -11.59 14.54
C SER A 24 14.92 -11.83 15.46
N GLU A 25 14.88 -13.00 16.08
CA GLU A 25 13.89 -13.37 17.10
C GLU A 25 13.82 -12.31 18.21
N ARG A 26 14.98 -11.81 18.64
CA ARG A 26 15.09 -10.71 19.61
C ARG A 26 14.37 -9.43 19.18
N SER A 27 14.45 -9.05 17.89
CA SER A 27 13.78 -7.86 17.37
C SER A 27 12.26 -8.08 17.25
N LEU A 28 11.85 -9.30 16.86
CA LEU A 28 10.44 -9.68 16.82
C LEU A 28 9.83 -9.72 18.23
N GLY A 29 10.57 -10.26 19.21
CA GLY A 29 10.17 -10.29 20.62
C GLY A 29 9.90 -8.89 21.17
N VAL A 30 10.81 -7.93 20.94
CA VAL A 30 10.57 -6.53 21.35
C VAL A 30 9.40 -5.90 20.63
N ALA A 31 9.24 -6.12 19.33
CA ALA A 31 8.10 -5.60 18.61
C ALA A 31 6.78 -6.14 19.19
N ARG A 32 6.72 -7.44 19.54
CA ARG A 32 5.55 -8.08 20.16
C ARG A 32 5.26 -7.50 21.55
N ALA A 33 6.27 -7.42 22.41
CA ALA A 33 6.14 -6.85 23.75
C ALA A 33 5.59 -5.41 23.71
N LEU A 34 6.09 -4.59 22.79
CA LEU A 34 5.68 -3.19 22.66
C LEU A 34 4.31 -2.99 22.01
N LEU A 35 3.95 -3.81 21.02
CA LEU A 35 2.80 -3.54 20.15
C LEU A 35 1.58 -4.42 20.49
N VAL A 36 1.80 -5.64 20.95
CA VAL A 36 0.74 -6.60 21.30
C VAL A 36 0.50 -6.63 22.80
N GLU A 37 1.57 -6.77 23.58
CA GLU A 37 1.46 -6.93 25.04
C GLU A 37 1.36 -5.58 25.79
N GLY A 38 1.67 -4.47 25.12
CA GLY A 38 1.57 -3.13 25.72
C GLY A 38 2.64 -2.84 26.77
N VAL A 39 3.76 -3.57 26.74
CA VAL A 39 4.88 -3.40 27.66
C VAL A 39 5.52 -2.01 27.43
N PRO A 40 5.84 -1.25 28.49
CA PRO A 40 6.54 0.03 28.34
C PRO A 40 7.89 -0.11 27.61
N LEU A 41 8.28 0.95 26.89
CA LEU A 41 9.50 0.94 26.07
C LEU A 41 10.76 0.60 26.86
N SER A 42 10.89 1.11 28.09
CA SER A 42 12.02 0.82 28.98
C SER A 42 12.12 -0.66 29.30
N ASP A 43 10.97 -1.27 29.61
CA ASP A 43 10.90 -2.60 30.19
C ASP A 43 11.10 -3.64 29.08
N ALA A 44 10.49 -3.43 27.92
CA ALA A 44 10.74 -4.24 26.72
C ALA A 44 12.19 -4.11 26.23
N ALA A 45 12.79 -2.91 26.31
CA ALA A 45 14.19 -2.74 25.93
C ALA A 45 15.12 -3.52 26.89
N ALA A 46 14.88 -3.42 28.20
CA ALA A 46 15.66 -4.13 29.22
C ALA A 46 15.52 -5.65 29.12
N ALA A 47 14.28 -6.17 28.99
CA ALA A 47 13.99 -7.60 28.88
C ALA A 47 14.66 -8.26 27.68
N HIS A 48 14.95 -7.48 26.63
CA HIS A 48 15.64 -7.93 25.44
C HIS A 48 17.01 -7.25 25.28
N GLU A 49 17.65 -6.88 26.39
CA GLU A 49 19.05 -6.40 26.49
C GLU A 49 19.44 -5.26 25.54
N MET A 50 18.49 -4.45 25.08
CA MET A 50 18.71 -3.42 24.06
C MET A 50 18.55 -2.01 24.62
N SER A 51 19.08 -1.02 23.90
CA SER A 51 18.84 0.37 24.26
C SER A 51 17.40 0.78 23.94
N ARG A 52 16.86 1.75 24.69
CA ARG A 52 15.53 2.34 24.41
C ARG A 52 15.42 2.87 22.98
N GLN A 53 16.51 3.40 22.44
CA GLN A 53 16.56 3.89 21.05
C GLN A 53 16.45 2.74 20.05
N GLN A 54 17.16 1.63 20.28
CA GLN A 54 17.06 0.43 19.43
C GLN A 54 15.65 -0.14 19.45
N ALA A 55 15.04 -0.28 20.64
CA ALA A 55 13.66 -0.75 20.79
C ALA A 55 12.67 0.16 20.03
N ASN A 56 12.87 1.47 20.10
CA ASN A 56 12.04 2.43 19.38
C ASN A 56 12.21 2.32 17.85
N VAL A 57 13.44 2.11 17.36
CA VAL A 57 13.71 1.88 15.93
C VAL A 57 13.05 0.59 15.45
N VAL A 58 13.15 -0.49 16.23
CA VAL A 58 12.48 -1.78 15.95
C VAL A 58 10.97 -1.56 15.85
N ARG A 59 10.36 -0.90 16.83
CA ARG A 59 8.93 -0.55 16.84
C ARG A 59 8.52 0.20 15.58
N ASN A 60 9.24 1.28 15.24
CA ASN A 60 8.89 2.12 14.11
C ASN A 60 9.03 1.39 12.77
N ARG A 61 10.09 0.58 12.61
CA ARG A 61 10.28 -0.24 11.41
C ARG A 61 9.20 -1.30 11.26
N PHE A 62 8.76 -1.91 12.36
CA PHE A 62 7.70 -2.91 12.33
C PHE A 62 6.38 -2.28 11.92
N MET A 63 6.02 -1.15 12.53
CA MET A 63 4.82 -0.38 12.17
C MET A 63 4.83 0.06 10.69
N ALA A 64 5.98 0.51 10.16
CA ALA A 64 6.09 0.86 8.74
C ALA A 64 5.84 -0.35 7.82
N LYS A 65 6.30 -1.55 8.20
CA LYS A 65 5.99 -2.79 7.48
C LYS A 65 4.52 -3.16 7.57
N ALA A 66 3.91 -3.05 8.76
CA ALA A 66 2.49 -3.30 8.95
C ALA A 66 1.63 -2.37 8.09
N GLU A 67 1.97 -1.08 8.05
CA GLU A 67 1.29 -0.10 7.21
C GLU A 67 1.44 -0.43 5.72
N LYS A 68 2.67 -0.75 5.28
CA LYS A 68 2.90 -1.16 3.89
C LYS A 68 2.05 -2.38 3.52
N GLN A 69 2.01 -3.41 4.36
CA GLN A 69 1.19 -4.61 4.10
C GLN A 69 -0.31 -4.27 4.02
N ARG A 70 -0.80 -3.36 4.89
CA ARG A 70 -2.18 -2.89 4.85
C ARG A 70 -2.52 -2.22 3.52
N VAL A 71 -1.64 -1.33 3.07
CA VAL A 71 -1.80 -0.61 1.79
C VAL A 71 -1.71 -1.60 0.62
N ASP A 72 -0.73 -2.50 0.60
CA ASP A 72 -0.55 -3.50 -0.47
C ASP A 72 -1.78 -4.43 -0.56
N ALA A 73 -2.33 -4.88 0.58
CA ALA A 73 -3.55 -5.68 0.63
C ALA A 73 -4.78 -4.92 0.09
N PHE A 74 -4.88 -3.62 0.40
CA PHE A 74 -5.91 -2.76 -0.17
C PHE A 74 -5.76 -2.65 -1.69
N MET A 75 -4.55 -2.37 -2.21
CA MET A 75 -4.31 -2.29 -3.65
C MET A 75 -4.59 -3.62 -4.37
N ALA A 76 -4.32 -4.76 -3.73
CA ALA A 76 -4.61 -6.07 -4.29
C ALA A 76 -6.12 -6.35 -4.42
N ARG A 77 -6.93 -5.85 -3.46
CA ARG A 77 -8.39 -6.00 -3.47
C ARG A 77 -9.07 -4.99 -4.38
N GLU A 78 -8.66 -3.73 -4.27
CA GLU A 78 -9.24 -2.60 -4.99
C GLU A 78 -8.28 -2.19 -6.11
N LYS A 79 -8.48 -2.76 -7.30
CA LYS A 79 -7.77 -2.27 -8.49
C LYS A 79 -8.12 -0.78 -8.67
N PRO A 80 -7.14 0.09 -8.97
CA PRO A 80 -7.41 1.50 -9.20
C PRO A 80 -8.48 1.67 -10.27
N LYS A 81 -9.63 2.25 -9.90
CA LYS A 81 -10.70 2.68 -10.84
C LYS A 81 -10.28 3.95 -11.59
N LEU A 82 -8.99 4.15 -11.83
CA LEU A 82 -8.52 5.27 -12.61
C LEU A 82 -8.89 4.99 -14.06
N ALA A 83 -9.41 6.01 -14.74
CA ALA A 83 -9.69 5.90 -16.16
C ALA A 83 -8.44 5.49 -16.96
N ALA A 84 -7.24 5.84 -16.48
CA ALA A 84 -5.98 5.39 -17.09
C ALA A 84 -5.87 3.85 -17.17
N THR A 85 -6.23 3.10 -16.12
CA THR A 85 -6.20 1.62 -16.13
C THR A 85 -7.28 1.02 -17.03
N VAL A 86 -8.40 1.71 -17.23
CA VAL A 86 -9.47 1.29 -18.15
C VAL A 86 -9.11 1.60 -19.61
N LEU A 87 -8.38 2.69 -19.84
CA LEU A 87 -7.96 3.16 -21.15
C LEU A 87 -6.64 2.54 -21.64
N GLU A 88 -5.79 2.03 -20.74
CA GLU A 88 -4.52 1.36 -21.03
C GLU A 88 -4.61 0.30 -22.15
N PRO A 89 -5.60 -0.62 -22.14
CA PRO A 89 -5.75 -1.61 -23.21
C PRO A 89 -6.01 -0.99 -24.60
N PHE A 90 -6.51 0.24 -24.65
CA PHE A 90 -6.87 0.95 -25.87
C PHE A 90 -5.83 2.01 -26.26
N ASP A 91 -4.68 2.11 -25.57
CA ASP A 91 -3.66 3.13 -25.86
C ASP A 91 -3.23 3.11 -27.33
N GLN A 92 -2.95 1.91 -27.85
CA GLN A 92 -2.50 1.75 -29.23
C GLN A 92 -3.58 2.11 -30.25
N ASP A 93 -4.85 1.77 -29.98
CA ASP A 93 -5.98 2.12 -30.84
C ASP A 93 -6.25 3.63 -30.84
N MET A 94 -6.26 4.25 -29.65
CA MET A 94 -6.44 5.70 -29.50
C MET A 94 -5.32 6.48 -30.19
N ARG A 95 -4.06 6.03 -30.06
CA ARG A 95 -2.91 6.62 -30.78
C ARG A 95 -3.08 6.48 -32.29
N THR A 96 -3.48 5.31 -32.77
CA THR A 96 -3.72 5.06 -34.20
C THR A 96 -4.83 5.95 -34.76
N LEU A 97 -5.94 6.09 -34.04
CA LEU A 97 -7.04 6.99 -34.42
C LEU A 97 -6.56 8.44 -34.45
N ARG A 98 -5.79 8.87 -33.44
CA ARG A 98 -5.21 10.22 -33.41
C ARG A 98 -4.25 10.47 -34.57
N ASP A 99 -3.35 9.54 -34.87
CA ASP A 99 -2.42 9.62 -36.00
C ASP A 99 -3.14 9.68 -37.36
N LYS A 100 -4.32 9.06 -37.46
CA LYS A 100 -5.20 9.14 -38.65
C LYS A 100 -6.06 10.41 -38.69
N GLY A 101 -5.90 11.34 -37.74
CA GLY A 101 -6.60 12.62 -37.72
C GLY A 101 -7.98 12.60 -37.07
N TYR A 102 -8.35 11.53 -36.35
CA TYR A 102 -9.61 11.51 -35.62
C TYR A 102 -9.54 12.45 -34.41
N THR A 103 -10.61 13.20 -34.19
CA THR A 103 -10.73 14.10 -33.05
C THR A 103 -10.90 13.33 -31.74
N ILE A 104 -10.53 13.94 -30.60
CA ILE A 104 -10.75 13.34 -29.28
C ILE A 104 -12.22 12.96 -29.04
N ARG A 105 -13.19 13.71 -29.59
CA ARG A 105 -14.62 13.37 -29.51
C ARG A 105 -14.95 12.06 -30.23
N GLN A 106 -14.33 11.80 -31.38
CA GLN A 106 -14.51 10.54 -32.10
C GLN A 106 -13.81 9.37 -31.39
N ILE A 107 -12.67 9.62 -30.74
CA ILE A 107 -12.00 8.62 -29.91
C ILE A 107 -12.88 8.25 -28.69
N VAL A 108 -13.55 9.22 -28.05
CA VAL A 108 -14.53 8.94 -26.99
C VAL A 108 -15.71 8.13 -27.51
N ALA A 109 -16.19 8.39 -28.74
CA ALA A 109 -17.26 7.59 -29.34
C ALA A 109 -16.82 6.15 -29.59
N PHE A 110 -15.60 5.93 -30.10
CA PHE A 110 -15.01 4.61 -30.26
C PHE A 110 -14.92 3.84 -28.92
N LEU A 111 -14.49 4.49 -27.85
CA LEU A 111 -14.40 3.86 -26.52
C LEU A 111 -15.79 3.51 -25.96
N ARG A 112 -16.80 4.34 -26.25
CA ARG A 112 -18.20 4.06 -25.85
C ARG A 112 -18.73 2.80 -26.53
N GLU A 113 -18.39 2.54 -27.79
CA GLU A 113 -18.78 1.30 -28.49
C GLU A 113 -18.17 0.05 -27.83
N GLN A 114 -17.03 0.20 -27.17
CA GLN A 114 -16.37 -0.87 -26.40
C GLN A 114 -16.86 -0.96 -24.94
N GLY A 115 -17.93 -0.23 -24.60
CA GLY A 115 -18.51 -0.21 -23.25
C GLY A 115 -17.79 0.68 -22.24
N ILE A 116 -16.89 1.58 -22.71
CA ILE A 116 -16.14 2.49 -21.84
C ILE A 116 -16.75 3.89 -21.89
N GLU A 117 -17.42 4.26 -20.80
CA GLU A 117 -17.87 5.62 -20.60
C GLU A 117 -16.71 6.49 -20.10
N THR A 118 -16.21 7.37 -20.96
CA THR A 118 -15.14 8.32 -20.63
C THR A 118 -15.44 9.72 -21.15
N SER A 119 -14.67 10.71 -20.69
CA SER A 119 -14.80 12.11 -21.10
C SER A 119 -13.68 12.53 -22.04
N VAL A 120 -13.91 13.60 -22.80
CA VAL A 120 -12.91 14.23 -23.67
C VAL A 120 -11.67 14.65 -22.86
N THR A 121 -11.87 15.20 -21.65
CA THR A 121 -10.78 15.61 -20.75
C THR A 121 -9.95 14.42 -20.30
N THR A 122 -10.60 13.29 -20.03
CA THR A 122 -9.94 12.06 -19.62
C THR A 122 -9.06 11.48 -20.73
N VAL A 123 -9.58 11.40 -21.95
CA VAL A 123 -8.82 10.93 -23.12
C VAL A 123 -7.67 11.88 -23.45
N ARG A 124 -7.90 13.20 -23.38
CA ARG A 124 -6.85 14.21 -23.58
C ARG A 124 -5.70 14.05 -22.58
N ASN A 125 -6.03 13.97 -21.29
CA ASN A 125 -5.02 13.78 -20.23
C ASN A 125 -4.26 12.45 -20.40
N PHE A 126 -4.93 11.40 -20.87
CA PHE A 126 -4.32 10.11 -21.13
C PHE A 126 -3.33 10.16 -22.32
N LEU A 127 -3.69 10.84 -23.41
CA LEU A 127 -2.83 11.05 -24.57
C LEU A 127 -1.74 12.11 -24.33
N LYS A 128 -1.77 12.79 -23.18
CA LYS A 128 -0.86 13.88 -22.78
C LYS A 128 -0.88 15.08 -23.75
N GLU A 129 -2.08 15.47 -24.15
CA GLU A 129 -2.35 16.67 -24.97
C GLU A 129 -2.90 17.86 -24.16
#